data_AF-A0A7Y4SYC0-F1
#
_entry.id   AF-A0A7Y4SYC0-F1
#
_cell.length_a   1.000
_cell.length_b   1.000
_cell.length_c   1.000
_cell.angle_alpha   90.00
_cell.angle_beta   90.00
_cell.angle_gamma   90.00
#
_symmetry.space_group_name_H-M   'P 1'
#
loop_
_entity.id
_entity.type
_entity.pdbx_description
1 polymer ?
#
loop_
_entity_poly.entity_id
_entity_poly.type
_entity_poly.pdbx_seq_one_letter_code
_entity_poly.pdbx_strand_id
1 'polypeptide(L)' 'MAATDPEMLRALARLARLALTGEEIERLAPELGQILSAFEVLGRHQPSATDPAEPVPLGRKVARTRG' A
#
# COMPACT_ATOMS: atom_id res chain seq x y z
N MET A 1 13.60 -5.36 13.21
CA MET A 1 12.15 -5.52 12.95
C MET A 1 11.49 -4.23 13.37
N ALA A 2 10.86 -3.50 12.46
CA ALA A 2 10.10 -2.31 12.82
C ALA A 2 8.83 -2.77 13.53
N ALA A 3 8.87 -2.83 14.86
CA ALA A 3 7.68 -3.07 15.66
C ALA A 3 6.78 -1.84 15.49
N THR A 4 5.64 -2.01 14.83
CA THR A 4 4.62 -0.97 14.80
C THR A 4 3.99 -0.91 16.18
N ASP A 5 4.16 0.22 16.85
CA ASP A 5 3.59 0.49 18.17
C ASP A 5 2.05 0.57 18.08
N PRO A 6 1.29 -0.09 18.98
CA PRO A 6 -0.16 0.08 19.11
C PRO A 6 -0.64 1.54 19.06
N GLU A 7 0.12 2.50 19.59
CA GLU A 7 -0.20 3.94 19.50
C GLU A 7 -0.20 4.44 18.04
N MET A 8 0.76 4.01 17.22
CA MET A 8 0.80 4.38 15.80
C MET A 8 -0.42 3.81 15.06
N LEU A 9 -0.80 2.57 15.36
CA LEU A 9 -1.98 1.96 14.75
C LEU A 9 -3.28 2.66 15.19
N ARG A 10 -3.39 3.10 16.47
CA ARG A 10 -4.51 3.96 16.94
C ARG A 10 -4.59 5.25 16.14
N ALA A 11 -3.46 5.92 15.92
CA ALA A 11 -3.42 7.16 15.14
C ALA A 11 -3.85 6.93 13.68
N LEU A 12 -3.37 5.86 13.04
CA LEU A 12 -3.76 5.50 11.68
C LEU A 12 -5.25 5.15 11.57
N ALA A 13 -5.78 4.38 12.53
CA ALA A 13 -7.20 4.05 12.59
C ALA A 13 -8.06 5.32 12.67
N ARG A 14 -7.66 6.30 13.51
CA ARG A 14 -8.34 7.60 13.59
C ARG A 14 -8.29 8.39 12.28
N LEU A 15 -7.13 8.42 11.60
CA LEU A 15 -6.98 9.10 10.32
C LEU A 15 -7.87 8.48 9.23
N ALA A 16 -7.93 7.15 9.20
CA ALA A 16 -8.77 6.38 8.28
C ALA A 16 -10.25 6.32 8.71
N ARG A 17 -10.61 6.86 9.89
CA ARG A 17 -11.94 6.79 10.51
C ARG A 17 -12.42 5.34 10.69
N LEU A 18 -11.49 4.44 11.00
CA LEU A 18 -11.77 3.05 11.36
C LEU A 18 -12.00 2.96 12.86
N ALA A 19 -13.14 2.39 13.25
CA ALA A 19 -13.41 2.04 14.64
C ALA A 19 -12.78 0.67 14.92
N LEU A 20 -11.64 0.66 15.61
CA LEU A 20 -10.97 -0.56 16.06
C LEU A 20 -11.03 -0.65 17.59
N THR A 21 -11.28 -1.84 18.10
CA THR A 21 -11.18 -2.17 19.52
C THR A 21 -9.72 -2.28 19.95
N GLY A 22 -9.47 -2.23 21.26
CA GLY A 22 -8.11 -2.40 21.80
C GLY A 22 -7.48 -3.74 21.41
N GLU A 23 -8.27 -4.83 21.46
CA GLU A 23 -7.81 -6.17 21.09
C GLU A 23 -7.46 -6.29 19.60
N GLU A 24 -8.25 -5.65 18.73
CA GLU A 24 -7.94 -5.58 17.30
C GLU A 24 -6.64 -4.83 17.03
N ILE A 25 -6.39 -3.75 17.77
CA ILE A 25 -5.15 -2.97 17.63
C ILE A 25 -3.94 -3.79 18.06
N GLU A 26 -3.99 -4.47 19.21
CA GLU A 26 -2.88 -5.32 19.66
C GLU A 26 -2.57 -6.45 18.67
N ARG A 27 -3.60 -7.02 18.04
CA ARG A 27 -3.44 -8.07 17.02
C ARG A 27 -2.89 -7.55 15.70
N LEU A 28 -3.36 -6.38 15.24
CA LEU A 28 -3.02 -5.84 13.91
C LEU A 28 -1.69 -5.07 13.89
N ALA A 29 -1.24 -4.56 15.03
CA ALA A 29 0.03 -3.85 15.15
C ALA A 29 1.24 -4.66 14.60
N PRO A 30 1.46 -5.93 14.98
CA PRO A 30 2.57 -6.71 14.42
C PRO A 30 2.41 -6.99 12.91
N GLU A 31 1.19 -7.21 12.41
CA GLU A 31 0.94 -7.41 10.98
C GLU A 31 1.29 -6.17 10.15
N LEU A 32 0.89 -4.98 10.62
CA LEU A 32 1.25 -3.73 9.97
C LEU A 32 2.77 -3.51 9.96
N GLY A 33 3.47 -3.87 11.03
CA GLY A 33 4.94 -3.82 11.07
C GLY A 33 5.62 -4.70 10.04
N GLN A 34 5.06 -5.89 9.75
CA GLN A 34 5.57 -6.77 8.69
C GLN A 34 5.35 -6.17 7.30
N ILE A 35 4.17 -5.60 7.05
CA ILE A 35 3.84 -4.94 5.77
C ILE A 35 4.82 -3.77 5.52
N LEU A 36 5.01 -2.90 6.51
CA LEU A 36 5.93 -1.77 6.40
C LEU A 36 7.38 -2.22 6.18
N SER A 37 7.81 -3.28 6.86
CA SER A 37 9.15 -3.86 6.66
C SER A 37 9.34 -4.39 5.23
N ALA A 38 8.29 -4.91 4.58
CA ALA A 38 8.36 -5.32 3.17
C ALA A 38 8.57 -4.12 2.23
N PHE A 39 7.96 -2.96 2.52
CA PHE A 39 8.19 -1.74 1.75
C PHE A 39 9.60 -1.17 1.95
N GLU A 40 10.23 -1.33 3.11
CA GLU A 40 11.64 -0.97 3.30
C GLU A 40 12.58 -1.79 2.41
N VAL A 41 12.21 -3.04 2.09
CA VAL A 41 12.94 -3.84 1.10
C VAL A 41 12.78 -3.24 -0.29
N LEU A 42 11.57 -2.82 -0.65
CA LEU A 42 11.31 -2.16 -1.93
C LEU A 42 12.05 -0.83 -2.05
N GLY A 43 12.14 -0.02 -0.98
CA GLY A 43 12.88 1.24 -1.00
C GLY A 43 14.40 1.09 -1.17
N ARG A 44 14.96 -0.08 -0.80
CA ARG A 44 16.38 -0.42 -1.10
C ARG A 44 16.62 -0.70 -2.57
N HIS A 45 15.59 -1.10 -3.29
CA HIS A 45 15.62 -1.18 -4.74
C HIS A 45 15.22 0.18 -5.29
N GLN A 46 16.20 1.04 -5.61
CA GLN A 46 15.89 2.30 -6.28
C GLN A 46 15.06 2.00 -7.54
N PRO A 47 13.83 2.53 -7.67
CA PRO A 47 13.20 2.56 -8.97
C PRO A 47 14.14 3.39 -9.85
N SER A 48 14.66 2.78 -10.91
CA SER A 48 15.33 3.53 -11.98
C SER A 48 14.42 4.70 -12.32
N ALA A 49 14.96 5.92 -12.29
CA ALA A 49 14.25 7.20 -12.32
C ALA A 49 13.35 7.35 -13.55
N THR A 50 12.20 6.68 -13.53
CA THR A 50 11.19 6.66 -14.56
C THR A 50 9.89 6.99 -13.86
N ASP A 51 9.21 8.00 -14.39
CA ASP A 51 7.96 8.57 -13.91
C ASP A 51 7.00 7.55 -13.30
N PRO A 52 6.15 7.97 -12.33
CA PRO A 52 5.06 7.12 -11.84
C PRO A 52 4.34 6.52 -13.05
N ALA A 53 4.39 5.19 -13.15
CA ALA A 53 3.87 4.49 -14.31
C ALA A 53 2.39 4.83 -14.47
N GLU A 54 2.08 5.72 -15.41
CA GLU A 54 0.70 5.99 -15.76
C GLU A 54 0.09 4.68 -16.26
N PRO A 55 -1.13 4.34 -15.82
CA PRO A 55 -1.79 3.13 -16.30
C PRO A 55 -1.92 3.22 -17.82
N VAL A 56 -1.30 2.28 -18.54
CA VAL A 56 -1.34 2.25 -20.00
C VAL A 56 -2.79 2.08 -20.45
N PRO A 57 -3.36 3.05 -21.19
CA PRO A 57 -4.73 2.92 -21.67
C PRO A 57 -4.82 1.73 -22.63
N LEU A 58 -5.71 0.79 -22.31
CA LEU A 58 -6.01 -0.35 -23.19
C LEU A 58 -6.67 0.17 -24.47
N GLY A 59 -5.89 0.33 -25.53
CA GLY A 59 -6.35 0.83 -26.81
C GLY A 59 -7.55 0.03 -27.33
N ARG A 60 -8.68 0.72 -27.54
CA ARG A 60 -9.87 0.17 -28.21
C ARG A 60 -9.44 -0.34 -29.59
N LYS A 61 -9.54 -1.66 -29.83
CA LYS A 61 -9.29 -2.25 -31.16
C LYS A 61 -10.13 -1.49 -32.19
N VAL A 62 -9.48 -0.75 -33.08
CA VAL A 62 -10.14 -0.15 -34.24
C VAL A 62 -10.58 -1.30 -35.13
N ALA A 63 -11.89 -1.53 -35.20
CA ALA A 63 -12.48 -2.44 -36.15
C ALA A 63 -12.21 -1.88 -37.55
N ARG A 64 -11.25 -2.47 -38.27
CA ARG A 64 -11.08 -2.23 -39.70
C ARG A 64 -12.30 -2.79 -40.40
N THR A 65 -13.23 -1.93 -40.79
CA THR A 65 -14.27 -2.26 -41.76
C THR A 65 -13.58 -2.44 -43.11
N ARG A 66 -13.53 -3.68 -43.61
CA ARG A 66 -13.12 -3.97 -44.99
C ARG A 66 -14.20 -3.41 -45.94
N GLY A 67 -13.78 -2.61 -46.90
CA GLY A 67 -14.52 -2.35 -48.13
C GLY A 67 -14.22 -3.42 -49.18
#